data_AF-A0A016TXT6-F1
#
_entry.id   AF-A0A016TXT6-F1
#
_cell.length_a   1.000
_cell.length_b   1.000
_cell.length_c   1.000
_cell.angle_alpha   90.00
_cell.angle_beta   90.00
_cell.angle_gamma   90.00
#
_symmetry.space_group_name_H-M   'P 1'
#
loop_
_entity.id
_entity.type
_entity.pdbx_description
1 polymer ?
#
loop_
_entity_poly.entity_id
_entity_poly.type
_entity_poly.pdbx_seq_one_letter_code
_entity_poly.pdbx_strand_id
1 'polypeptide(L)'
;MNRYGRRIVVASSHLAAAVIFFGLIFSPEDAGVRTALWALGKFAISCSFMSIYVYASEIFPTNIRNLSIGFCEMMSRVGGILAPYVVVLPLVLNSSLELGKLEAVGSEAYRVGHKYGRTRLFKRKTRVVTVFLAHPVDLAQPSRYMTIFRTLDETTK
;
A
#
# COMPACT_ATOMS: atom_id res chain seq x y z
N MET A 1 22.04 -25.04 30.26
CA MET A 1 21.03 -24.38 29.40
C MET A 1 21.18 -24.74 27.90
N ASN A 2 21.61 -25.98 27.59
CA ASN A 2 21.87 -26.47 26.22
C ASN A 2 20.97 -27.69 25.88
N ARG A 3 19.65 -27.59 26.06
CA ARG A 3 18.73 -28.70 25.73
C ARG A 3 17.67 -28.36 24.69
N TYR A 4 17.27 -27.10 24.54
CA TYR A 4 16.38 -26.71 23.45
C TYR A 4 17.21 -26.32 22.25
N GLY A 5 17.18 -27.15 21.21
CA GLY A 5 17.87 -26.90 19.95
C GLY A 5 17.50 -25.51 19.45
N ARG A 6 18.48 -24.63 19.26
CA ARG A 6 18.30 -23.20 18.96
C ARG A 6 17.43 -22.91 17.72
N ARG A 7 17.27 -23.92 16.84
CA ARG A 7 16.33 -23.95 15.70
C ARG A 7 14.85 -23.89 16.15
N ILE A 8 14.52 -24.51 17.28
CA ILE A 8 13.16 -24.54 17.84
C ILE A 8 12.74 -23.15 18.29
N VAL A 9 13.66 -22.34 18.84
CA VAL A 9 13.36 -20.96 19.28
C VAL A 9 13.03 -20.05 18.10
N VAL A 10 13.78 -20.19 17.00
CA VAL A 10 13.53 -19.45 15.75
C VAL A 10 12.20 -19.89 15.11
N ALA A 11 11.95 -21.20 15.08
CA ALA A 11 10.70 -21.75 14.55
C ALA A 11 9.48 -21.35 15.39
N SER A 12 9.58 -21.42 16.73
CA SER A 12 8.48 -21.09 17.63
C SER A 12 8.15 -19.60 17.59
N SER A 13 9.15 -18.73 17.47
CA SER A 13 8.92 -17.27 17.35
C SER A 13 8.27 -16.90 16.01
N HIS A 14 8.63 -17.57 14.90
CA HIS A 14 7.95 -17.39 13.61
C HIS A 14 6.51 -17.91 13.64
N LEU A 15 6.26 -19.07 14.25
CA LEU A 15 4.90 -19.60 14.41
C LEU A 15 4.05 -18.67 15.28
N ALA A 16 4.59 -18.17 16.38
CA ALA A 16 3.90 -17.20 17.22
C ALA A 16 3.58 -15.91 16.45
N ALA A 17 4.52 -15.38 15.67
CA ALA A 17 4.28 -14.22 14.82
C ALA A 17 3.17 -14.50 13.79
N ALA A 18 3.21 -15.66 13.12
CA ALA A 18 2.19 -16.06 12.14
C ALA A 18 0.80 -16.12 12.77
N VAL A 19 0.66 -16.70 13.97
CA VAL A 19 -0.61 -16.75 14.70
C VAL A 19 -1.11 -15.35 15.08
N ILE A 20 -0.22 -14.46 15.52
CA ILE A 20 -0.57 -13.07 15.87
C ILE A 20 -1.06 -12.29 14.64
N PHE A 21 -0.34 -12.38 13.51
CA PHE A 21 -0.75 -11.72 12.27
C PHE A 21 -2.01 -12.33 11.65
N PHE A 22 -2.22 -13.63 11.80
CA PHE A 22 -3.47 -14.28 11.40
C PHE A 22 -4.64 -13.78 12.27
N GLY A 23 -4.44 -13.64 13.59
CA GLY A 23 -5.43 -13.06 14.50
C GLY A 23 -5.77 -11.60 14.20
N LEU A 24 -4.83 -10.82 13.65
CA LEU A 24 -5.10 -9.43 13.22
C LEU A 24 -6.15 -9.33 12.10
N ILE A 25 -6.33 -10.36 11.28
CA ILE A 25 -7.35 -10.38 10.22
C ILE A 25 -8.76 -10.44 10.82
N PHE A 26 -8.91 -11.11 11.97
CA PHE A 26 -10.20 -11.29 12.66
C PHE A 26 -10.46 -10.23 13.74
N SER A 27 -9.54 -9.27 13.93
CA SER A 27 -9.61 -8.32 15.03
C SER A 27 -10.67 -7.23 14.80
N PRO A 28 -11.50 -6.89 15.80
CA PRO A 28 -12.45 -5.78 15.71
C PRO A 28 -11.76 -4.42 15.55
N GLU A 29 -12.51 -3.41 15.11
CA GLU A 29 -12.01 -2.10 14.67
C GLU A 29 -11.40 -1.23 15.79
N ASP A 30 -11.26 -1.76 17.01
CA ASP A 30 -10.63 -1.10 18.14
C ASP A 30 -9.15 -0.79 17.86
N ALA A 31 -8.86 0.49 17.64
CA ALA A 31 -7.53 0.97 17.28
C ALA A 31 -6.45 0.57 18.31
N GLY A 32 -6.78 0.54 19.60
CA GLY A 32 -5.86 0.14 20.66
C GLY A 32 -5.46 -1.33 20.57
N VAL A 33 -6.44 -2.22 20.37
CA VAL A 33 -6.22 -3.67 20.29
C VAL A 33 -5.43 -4.02 19.04
N ARG A 34 -5.79 -3.45 17.89
CA ARG A 34 -5.06 -3.65 16.62
C ARG A 34 -3.61 -3.17 16.71
N THR A 35 -3.35 -2.01 17.32
CA THR A 35 -1.99 -1.49 17.48
C THR A 35 -1.16 -2.37 18.41
N ALA A 36 -1.75 -2.85 19.51
CA ALA A 36 -1.08 -3.74 20.45
C ALA A 36 -0.72 -5.10 19.81
N LEU A 37 -1.66 -5.72 19.09
CA LEU A 37 -1.43 -6.97 18.35
C LEU A 37 -0.36 -6.80 17.27
N TRP A 38 -0.39 -5.69 16.52
CA TRP A 38 0.64 -5.38 15.53
C TRP A 38 2.03 -5.19 16.15
N ALA A 39 2.12 -4.47 17.26
CA ALA A 39 3.36 -4.28 17.99
C ALA A 39 3.91 -5.62 18.53
N LEU A 40 3.04 -6.49 19.04
CA LEU A 40 3.41 -7.82 19.52
C LEU A 40 3.92 -8.72 18.39
N GLY A 41 3.29 -8.70 17.22
CA GLY A 41 3.73 -9.43 16.04
C GLY A 41 5.11 -8.95 15.56
N LYS A 42 5.33 -7.63 15.51
CA LYS A 42 6.66 -7.06 15.20
C LYS A 42 7.72 -7.44 16.23
N PHE A 43 7.37 -7.46 17.51
CA PHE A 43 8.27 -7.85 18.58
C PHE A 43 8.73 -9.32 18.44
N ALA A 44 7.81 -10.24 18.13
CA ALA A 44 8.11 -11.64 17.92
C ALA A 44 9.12 -11.85 16.76
N ILE A 45 8.93 -11.14 15.64
CA ILE A 45 9.86 -11.17 14.50
C ILE A 45 11.24 -10.62 14.90
N SER A 46 11.29 -9.50 15.62
CA SER A 46 12.54 -8.90 16.10
C SER A 46 13.33 -9.84 17.03
N CYS A 47 12.63 -10.52 17.93
CA CYS A 47 13.23 -11.52 18.82
C CYS A 47 13.82 -12.71 18.04
N SER A 48 13.14 -13.14 16.97
CA SER A 48 13.68 -14.18 16.07
C SER A 48 14.94 -13.72 15.37
N PHE A 49 14.98 -12.49 14.84
CA PHE A 49 16.17 -11.93 14.22
C PHE A 49 17.34 -11.86 15.21
N MET A 50 17.11 -11.39 16.43
CA MET A 50 18.13 -11.36 17.49
C MET A 50 18.71 -12.74 17.78
N SER A 51 17.86 -13.77 17.83
CA SER A 51 18.29 -15.16 18.08
C SER A 51 19.19 -15.70 16.97
N ILE A 52 18.87 -15.39 15.71
CA ILE A 52 19.68 -15.76 14.54
C ILE A 52 21.02 -15.01 14.57
N TYR A 53 21.03 -13.74 14.99
CA TYR A 53 22.25 -12.94 15.10
C TYR A 53 23.26 -13.50 16.10
N VAL A 54 22.78 -13.98 17.25
CA VAL A 54 23.60 -14.62 18.27
C VAL A 54 24.13 -15.95 17.74
N TYR A 55 23.29 -16.73 17.06
CA TYR A 55 23.71 -17.98 16.43
C TYR A 55 24.77 -17.77 15.35
N ALA A 56 24.61 -16.73 14.52
CA ALA A 56 25.56 -16.38 13.47
C ALA A 56 26.91 -15.96 14.05
N SER A 57 26.95 -15.22 15.17
CA SER A 57 28.23 -14.87 15.83
C SER A 57 28.95 -16.05 16.45
N GLU A 58 28.26 -17.15 16.77
CA GLU A 58 28.89 -18.34 17.34
C GLU A 58 29.51 -19.25 16.28
N ILE A 59 29.09 -19.12 15.02
CA ILE A 59 29.50 -20.02 13.93
C ILE A 59 30.40 -19.33 12.91
N PHE A 60 30.20 -18.03 12.66
CA PHE A 60 30.91 -17.31 11.60
C PHE A 60 31.97 -16.35 12.14
N PRO A 61 33.18 -16.32 11.56
CA PRO A 61 34.18 -15.28 11.85
C PRO A 61 33.66 -13.88 11.46
N THR A 62 34.14 -12.85 12.16
CA THR A 62 33.64 -11.46 12.16
C THR A 62 33.44 -10.82 10.78
N ASN A 63 34.18 -11.27 9.77
CA ASN A 63 34.19 -10.69 8.42
C ASN A 63 32.87 -10.90 7.64
N ILE A 64 32.19 -12.03 7.83
CA ILE A 64 30.96 -12.37 7.09
C ILE A 64 29.66 -12.00 7.83
N ARG A 65 29.78 -11.66 9.12
CA ARG A 65 28.64 -11.26 9.95
C ARG A 65 28.02 -9.95 9.45
N ASN A 66 28.84 -8.92 9.24
CA ASN A 66 28.36 -7.61 8.78
C ASN A 66 27.72 -7.66 7.38
N LEU A 67 28.25 -8.49 6.49
CA LEU A 67 27.71 -8.68 5.15
C LEU A 67 26.29 -9.30 5.20
N SER A 68 26.12 -10.39 5.96
CA SER A 68 24.83 -11.09 6.09
C SER A 68 23.74 -10.17 6.65
N ILE A 69 24.10 -9.37 7.65
CA ILE A 69 23.23 -8.37 8.28
C ILE A 69 22.83 -7.29 7.29
N GLY A 70 23.82 -6.71 6.59
CA GLY A 70 23.57 -5.70 5.57
C GLY A 70 22.68 -6.20 4.44
N PHE A 71 22.89 -7.44 3.99
CA PHE A 71 22.07 -8.06 2.95
C PHE A 71 20.63 -8.27 3.40
N CYS A 72 20.42 -8.73 4.63
CA CYS A 72 19.08 -8.89 5.21
C CYS A 72 18.32 -7.56 5.28
N GLU A 73 19.00 -6.48 5.71
CA GLU A 73 18.41 -5.13 5.73
C GLU A 73 18.11 -4.63 4.33
N MET A 74 19.00 -4.83 3.34
CA MET A 74 18.72 -4.45 1.96
C MET A 74 17.44 -5.10 1.43
N MET A 75 17.24 -6.40 1.69
CA MET A 75 16.02 -7.10 1.30
C MET A 75 14.77 -6.55 2.01
N SER A 76 14.88 -6.21 3.30
CA SER A 76 13.81 -5.54 4.05
C SER A 76 13.43 -4.20 3.45
N ARG A 77 14.41 -3.40 3.02
CA ARG A 77 14.18 -2.10 2.36
C ARG A 77 13.52 -2.23 1.00
N VAL A 78 13.90 -3.23 0.21
CA VAL A 78 13.22 -3.53 -1.07
C VAL A 78 11.73 -3.79 -0.84
N GLY A 79 11.38 -4.56 0.20
CA GLY A 79 9.98 -4.75 0.59
C GLY A 79 9.27 -3.44 0.96
N GLY A 80 9.95 -2.54 1.67
CA GLY A 80 9.42 -1.21 1.99
C GLY A 80 9.21 -0.32 0.77
N ILE A 81 10.10 -0.39 -0.23
CA ILE A 81 9.97 0.35 -1.50
C ILE A 81 8.80 -0.22 -2.31
N LEU A 82 8.57 -1.54 -2.29
CA LEU A 82 7.48 -2.18 -3.01
C LEU A 82 6.10 -1.93 -2.37
N ALA A 83 6.04 -1.65 -1.06
CA ALA A 83 4.78 -1.44 -0.32
C ALA A 83 3.82 -0.40 -0.94
N PRO A 84 4.24 0.84 -1.30
CA PRO A 84 3.33 1.82 -1.90
C PRO A 84 2.80 1.39 -3.27
N TYR A 85 3.56 0.62 -4.05
CA TYR A 85 3.11 0.17 -5.37
C TYR A 85 1.89 -0.76 -5.28
N VAL A 86 1.84 -1.62 -4.27
CA VAL A 86 0.70 -2.52 -4.03
C VAL A 86 -0.58 -1.76 -3.69
N VAL A 87 -0.46 -0.60 -3.02
CA VAL A 87 -1.60 0.26 -2.66
C VAL A 87 -2.10 1.07 -3.86
N VAL A 88 -1.20 1.50 -4.75
CA VAL A 88 -1.53 2.35 -5.90
C VAL A 88 -2.13 1.56 -7.07
N LEU A 89 -1.71 0.31 -7.28
CA LEU A 89 -2.22 -0.58 -8.32
C LEU A 89 -3.76 -0.70 -8.40
N PRO A 90 -4.49 -0.98 -7.31
CA PRO A 90 -5.95 -1.09 -7.36
C PRO A 90 -6.63 0.25 -7.66
N LEU A 91 -6.05 1.39 -7.27
CA LEU A 91 -6.61 2.72 -7.57
C LEU A 91 -6.57 3.02 -9.09
N VAL A 92 -5.45 2.67 -9.74
CA VAL A 92 -5.27 2.85 -11.19
C VAL A 92 -6.15 1.89 -11.99
N LEU A 93 -6.31 0.64 -11.54
CA LEU A 93 -7.20 -0.33 -12.18
C LEU A 93 -8.67 0.07 -12.04
N ASN A 94 -9.11 0.53 -10.86
CA ASN A 94 -10.49 0.95 -10.63
C ASN A 94 -10.87 2.16 -11.49
N SER A 95 -9.97 3.15 -11.62
CA SER A 95 -10.17 4.31 -12.49
C SER A 95 -10.21 3.94 -13.99
N SER A 96 -9.43 2.95 -14.43
CA SER A 96 -9.46 2.45 -15.82
C SER A 96 -10.77 1.73 -16.15
N LEU A 97 -11.33 0.97 -15.20
CA LEU A 97 -12.63 0.30 -15.35
C LEU A 97 -13.79 1.30 -15.45
N GLU A 98 -13.76 2.38 -14.68
CA GLU A 98 -14.77 3.42 -14.73
C GLU A 98 -14.72 4.20 -16.06
N LEU A 99 -13.52 4.50 -16.58
CA LEU A 99 -13.36 5.08 -17.92
C LEU A 99 -13.87 4.15 -19.02
N GLY A 100 -13.61 2.84 -18.94
CA GLY A 100 -14.11 1.86 -19.91
C GLY A 100 -15.65 1.76 -19.94
N LYS A 101 -16.31 1.84 -18.78
CA LYS A 101 -17.79 1.91 -18.71
C LYS A 101 -18.32 3.20 -19.32
N LEU A 102 -17.65 4.34 -19.07
CA LEU A 102 -18.04 5.63 -19.62
C LEU A 102 -17.80 5.73 -21.13
N GLU A 103 -16.74 5.12 -21.65
CA GLU A 103 -16.49 5.01 -23.09
C GLU A 103 -17.52 4.10 -23.78
N ALA A 104 -17.91 2.99 -23.15
CA ALA A 104 -18.99 2.13 -23.64
C ALA A 104 -20.34 2.88 -23.70
N VAL A 105 -20.69 3.63 -22.64
CA VAL A 105 -21.90 4.48 -22.60
C VAL A 105 -21.79 5.64 -23.60
N GLY A 106 -20.60 6.23 -23.76
CA GLY A 106 -20.33 7.29 -24.74
C GLY A 106 -20.47 6.81 -26.19
N SER A 107 -20.04 5.59 -26.49
CA SER A 107 -20.18 4.95 -27.80
C SER A 107 -21.66 4.71 -28.15
N GLU A 108 -22.46 4.27 -27.18
CA GLU A 108 -23.90 4.07 -27.36
C GLU A 108 -24.64 5.42 -27.52
N ALA A 109 -24.29 6.43 -26.71
CA ALA A 109 -24.81 7.79 -26.85
C ALA A 109 -24.42 8.43 -28.19
N TYR A 110 -23.23 8.14 -28.72
CA TYR A 110 -22.79 8.59 -30.04
C TYR A 110 -23.58 7.91 -31.17
N ARG A 111 -23.83 6.59 -31.10
CA ARG A 111 -24.71 5.86 -32.06
C ARG A 111 -26.11 6.46 -32.12
N VAL A 112 -26.69 6.80 -30.97
CA VAL A 112 -28.03 7.42 -30.89
C VAL A 112 -28.01 8.86 -31.40
N GLY A 113 -26.98 9.64 -31.06
CA GLY A 113 -26.81 11.02 -31.54
C GLY A 113 -26.62 11.14 -33.06
N HIS A 114 -26.00 10.14 -33.69
CA HIS A 114 -25.85 10.08 -35.16
C HIS A 114 -27.19 9.86 -35.87
N LYS A 115 -28.12 9.10 -35.28
CA LYS A 115 -29.49 8.93 -35.81
C LYS A 115 -30.35 10.19 -35.73
N TYR A 116 -30.01 11.15 -34.85
CA TYR A 116 -30.81 12.35 -34.54
C TYR A 116 -30.12 13.71 -34.84
N GLY A 117 -28.92 13.74 -35.45
CA GLY A 117 -28.34 14.95 -36.04
C GLY A 117 -27.83 16.05 -35.09
N ARG A 118 -27.61 15.80 -33.79
CA ARG A 118 -27.05 16.80 -32.83
C ARG A 118 -25.74 16.34 -32.19
N THR A 119 -24.61 16.57 -32.86
CA THR A 119 -23.27 16.09 -32.41
C THR A 119 -22.34 17.20 -31.87
N ARG A 120 -22.72 18.49 -31.94
CA ARG A 120 -21.79 19.60 -31.63
C ARG A 120 -21.74 20.03 -30.16
N LEU A 121 -22.79 19.82 -29.37
CA LEU A 121 -22.86 20.31 -27.99
C LEU A 121 -22.11 19.44 -26.97
N PHE A 122 -21.83 18.18 -27.31
CA PHE A 122 -21.29 17.22 -26.35
C PHE A 122 -19.78 17.41 -26.10
N LYS A 123 -19.04 17.90 -27.11
CA LYS A 123 -17.57 18.03 -27.09
C LYS A 123 -17.03 19.06 -26.08
N ARG A 124 -17.88 19.99 -25.62
CA ARG A 124 -17.50 21.05 -24.66
C ARG A 124 -17.59 20.58 -23.21
N LYS A 125 -18.46 19.61 -22.91
CA LYS A 125 -18.70 19.10 -21.56
C LYS A 125 -17.67 18.04 -21.14
N THR A 126 -17.10 17.33 -22.10
CA THR A 126 -16.09 16.28 -21.85
C THR A 126 -14.72 16.86 -21.44
N ARG A 127 -14.37 18.08 -21.87
CA ARG A 127 -13.08 18.70 -21.57
C ARG A 127 -12.93 19.12 -20.09
N VAL A 128 -14.04 19.38 -19.40
CA VAL A 128 -14.06 19.70 -17.96
C VAL A 128 -13.86 18.45 -17.10
N VAL A 129 -14.34 17.29 -17.55
CA VAL A 129 -14.22 16.01 -16.82
C VAL A 129 -12.78 15.49 -16.88
N THR A 130 -12.05 15.72 -17.96
CA THR A 130 -10.64 15.29 -18.07
C THR A 130 -9.71 16.06 -17.14
N VAL A 131 -9.97 17.33 -16.85
CA VAL A 131 -9.17 18.12 -15.87
C VAL A 131 -9.40 17.64 -14.44
N PHE A 132 -10.61 17.17 -14.11
CA PHE A 132 -10.93 16.63 -12.79
C PHE A 132 -10.32 15.24 -12.54
N LEU A 133 -9.99 14.49 -13.60
CA LEU A 133 -9.39 13.15 -13.53
C LEU A 133 -7.85 13.16 -13.54
N ALA A 134 -7.20 14.31 -13.74
CA ALA A 134 -5.73 14.40 -13.80
C ALA A 134 -5.04 14.44 -12.41
N HIS A 135 -5.79 14.47 -11.30
CA HIS A 135 -5.26 14.49 -9.92
C HIS A 135 -5.81 13.36 -9.02
N PRO A 136 -5.65 12.07 -9.35
CA PRO A 136 -6.16 10.98 -8.50
C PRO A 136 -5.29 10.67 -7.26
N VAL A 137 -4.19 11.41 -7.00
CA VAL A 137 -3.21 11.07 -5.93
C VAL A 137 -3.36 11.88 -4.63
N ASP A 138 -4.25 12.88 -4.56
CA ASP A 138 -4.34 13.80 -3.39
C ASP A 138 -5.62 13.62 -2.52
N LEU A 139 -6.22 12.43 -2.48
CA LEU A 139 -7.40 12.15 -1.64
C LEU A 139 -7.09 11.60 -0.23
N ALA A 140 -5.83 11.47 0.17
CA ALA A 140 -5.45 10.93 1.49
C ALA A 140 -5.06 11.99 2.56
N GLN A 141 -5.13 13.29 2.27
CA GLN A 141 -4.79 14.37 3.22
C GLN A 141 -5.87 15.47 3.25
N PRO A 142 -6.74 15.54 4.29
CA PRO A 142 -7.82 16.52 4.37
C PRO A 142 -7.36 17.97 4.57
N SER A 143 -6.07 18.24 4.79
CA SER A 143 -5.53 19.59 5.03
C SER A 143 -5.27 20.42 3.77
N ARG A 144 -5.16 19.80 2.58
CA ARG A 144 -4.78 20.49 1.33
C ARG A 144 -5.94 20.93 0.44
N TYR A 145 -7.15 20.39 0.65
CA TYR A 145 -8.36 20.79 -0.09
C TYR A 145 -8.66 22.28 0.06
N MET A 146 -8.48 22.81 1.26
CA MET A 146 -8.82 24.19 1.57
C MET A 146 -7.84 25.20 0.92
N THR A 147 -6.62 24.77 0.57
CA THR A 147 -5.63 25.62 -0.12
C THR A 147 -5.90 25.68 -1.63
N ILE A 148 -6.30 24.58 -2.26
CA ILE A 148 -6.60 24.53 -3.70
C ILE A 148 -7.92 25.26 -4.02
N PHE A 149 -8.93 25.17 -3.16
CA PHE A 149 -10.15 25.97 -3.32
C PHE A 149 -9.88 27.47 -3.21
N ARG A 150 -8.88 27.88 -2.40
CA ARG A 150 -8.48 29.29 -2.27
C ARG A 150 -7.78 29.83 -3.52
N THR A 151 -6.96 29.03 -4.19
CA THR A 151 -6.25 29.48 -5.41
C THR A 151 -7.16 29.53 -6.64
N LEU A 152 -8.26 28.77 -6.67
CA LEU A 152 -9.27 28.85 -7.73
C LEU A 152 -10.18 30.07 -7.60
N ASP A 153 -10.45 30.53 -6.37
CA ASP A 153 -11.25 31.75 -6.14
C ASP A 153 -10.46 33.02 -6.51
N GLU A 154 -9.13 33.01 -6.30
CA GLU A 154 -8.25 34.15 -6.57
C GLU A 154 -7.94 34.37 -8.05
N THR A 155 -8.11 33.35 -8.90
CA THR A 155 -7.94 33.46 -10.37
C THR A 155 -9.25 33.82 -11.11
N THR A 156 -10.33 34.03 -10.37
CA THR A 156 -11.66 34.39 -10.90
C THR A 156 -12.05 35.85 -10.61
N LYS A 157 -11.10 36.67 -10.14
CA LYS A 157 -11.18 38.15 -10.11
C LYS A 157 -10.13 38.75 -11.03
#